data_AF-A0A2S8J6X9-F1
#
_entry.id   AF-A0A2S8J6X9-F1
#
_cell.length_a   1.000
_cell.length_b   1.000
_cell.length_c   1.000
_cell.angle_alpha   90.00
_cell.angle_beta   90.00
_cell.angle_gamma   90.00
#
_symmetry.space_group_name_H-M   'P 1'
#
loop_
_entity.id
_entity.type
_entity.pdbx_description
1 polymer ?
#
loop_
_entity_poly.entity_id
_entity_poly.type
_entity_poly.pdbx_seq_one_letter_code
_entity_poly.pdbx_strand_id
1 'polypeptide(L)'
;MTTSTFTTIDLAGTTQPARAPASSVVVLVYRGTESDQTIDTADLERAVAHPLMAAFSAVQHHWPAITDARHRGRVIVLAPATAALGDPLRPLDCAVTGALISFIRSVAIELQRHGGAANAVFHDADPNEPAVTELIAALTAEHAAAVTGQEIYAANGTDLGRLHP
;
A
#
# COMPACT_ATOMS: atom_id res chain seq x y z
N MET A 1 11.04 22.32 -2.78
CA MET A 1 10.52 20.94 -2.61
C MET A 1 10.93 20.16 -3.85
N THR A 2 11.82 19.19 -3.71
CA THR A 2 12.15 18.25 -4.79
C THR A 2 10.99 17.29 -4.93
N THR A 3 10.33 17.29 -6.08
CA THR A 3 9.30 16.30 -6.42
C THR A 3 9.99 14.95 -6.52
N SER A 4 9.86 14.09 -5.50
CA SER A 4 10.34 12.72 -5.58
C SER A 4 9.53 12.01 -6.66
N THR A 5 10.16 11.62 -7.77
CA THR A 5 9.53 10.77 -8.78
C THR A 5 9.30 9.40 -8.17
N PHE A 6 8.06 8.96 -8.09
CA PHE A 6 7.69 7.63 -7.61
C PHE A 6 6.89 6.86 -8.67
N THR A 7 6.93 5.54 -8.59
CA THR A 7 6.16 4.65 -9.46
C THR A 7 4.90 4.22 -8.73
N THR A 8 3.74 4.56 -9.30
CA THR A 8 2.44 4.12 -8.82
C THR A 8 2.03 2.83 -9.53
N ILE A 9 1.56 1.84 -8.78
CA ILE A 9 1.12 0.54 -9.31
C ILE A 9 -0.29 0.27 -8.81
N ASP A 10 -1.24 0.20 -9.73
CA ASP A 10 -2.61 -0.19 -9.41
C ASP A 10 -2.68 -1.72 -9.26
N LEU A 11 -3.08 -2.18 -8.07
CA LEU A 11 -3.14 -3.59 -7.71
C LEU A 11 -4.39 -4.30 -8.23
N ALA A 12 -5.44 -3.55 -8.59
CA ALA A 12 -6.62 -4.10 -9.24
C ALA A 12 -6.50 -4.08 -10.78
N GLY A 13 -5.52 -3.34 -11.30
CA GLY A 13 -5.26 -3.23 -12.73
C GLY A 13 -4.78 -4.53 -13.38
N THR A 14 -4.98 -4.63 -14.69
CA THR A 14 -4.44 -5.71 -15.54
C THR A 14 -3.00 -5.45 -16.00
N THR A 15 -2.42 -4.31 -15.61
CA THR A 15 -1.09 -3.90 -16.08
C THR A 15 -0.01 -4.60 -15.27
N GLN A 16 0.83 -5.37 -15.94
CA GLN A 16 1.90 -6.13 -15.30
C GLN A 16 3.00 -5.19 -14.76
N PRO A 17 3.35 -5.24 -13.46
CA PRO A 17 4.35 -4.35 -12.84
C PRO A 17 5.71 -4.37 -13.54
N ALA A 18 6.06 -5.51 -14.15
CA ALA A 18 7.37 -5.78 -14.78
C ALA A 18 7.69 -4.93 -16.02
N ARG A 19 6.75 -4.12 -16.54
CA ARG A 19 7.01 -3.23 -17.69
C ARG A 19 7.50 -1.84 -17.29
N ALA A 20 7.38 -1.44 -16.03
CA ALA A 20 7.88 -0.15 -15.56
C ALA A 20 9.40 -0.22 -15.34
N PRO A 21 10.16 0.86 -15.64
CA PRO A 21 11.56 0.94 -15.23
C PRO A 21 11.68 0.80 -13.70
N ALA A 22 12.76 0.19 -13.24
CA ALA A 22 12.97 -0.01 -11.81
C ALA A 22 13.03 1.35 -11.08
N SER A 23 12.35 1.46 -9.94
CA SER A 23 12.25 2.68 -9.14
C SER A 23 12.60 2.37 -7.69
N SER A 24 13.21 3.33 -7.01
CA SER A 24 13.51 3.23 -5.59
C SER A 24 12.34 3.63 -4.68
N VAL A 25 11.32 4.27 -5.25
CA VAL A 25 10.10 4.71 -4.54
C VAL A 25 8.89 4.14 -5.27
N VAL A 26 8.16 3.26 -4.57
CA VAL A 26 7.00 2.54 -5.11
C VAL A 26 5.78 2.79 -4.25
N VAL A 27 4.66 3.16 -4.90
CA VAL A 27 3.34 3.31 -4.26
C VAL A 27 2.40 2.28 -4.86
N LEU A 28 2.01 1.30 -4.07
CA LEU A 28 1.05 0.26 -4.41
C LEU A 28 -0.35 0.77 -4.05
N VAL A 29 -1.25 0.86 -5.01
CA VAL A 29 -2.60 1.41 -4.80
C VAL A 29 -3.62 0.29 -4.94
N TYR A 30 -4.36 0.04 -3.88
CA TYR A 30 -5.54 -0.81 -3.87
C TYR A 30 -6.78 0.05 -3.72
N ARG A 31 -7.74 -0.05 -4.65
CA ARG A 31 -8.97 0.75 -4.63
C ARG A 31 -10.19 -0.02 -4.10
N GLY A 32 -10.00 -1.28 -3.73
CA GLY A 32 -11.08 -2.22 -3.49
C GLY A 32 -11.67 -2.78 -4.78
N THR A 33 -12.52 -3.77 -4.62
CA THR A 33 -13.28 -4.43 -5.70
C THR A 33 -14.64 -3.77 -5.91
N GLU A 34 -15.16 -3.81 -7.14
CA GLU A 34 -16.50 -3.30 -7.48
C GLU A 34 -17.63 -4.30 -7.16
N SER A 35 -17.34 -5.43 -6.51
CA SER A 35 -18.27 -6.55 -6.45
C SER A 35 -19.26 -6.45 -5.29
N ASP A 36 -20.55 -6.38 -5.63
CA ASP A 36 -21.70 -6.43 -4.72
C ASP A 36 -22.28 -7.87 -4.60
N GLN A 37 -21.47 -8.91 -4.84
CA GLN A 37 -21.96 -10.27 -5.10
C GLN A 37 -21.57 -11.32 -4.06
N THR A 38 -22.42 -12.35 -3.97
CA THR A 38 -22.16 -13.62 -3.29
C THR A 38 -20.82 -14.21 -3.72
N ILE A 39 -19.92 -14.38 -2.75
CA ILE A 39 -18.54 -14.84 -2.94
C ILE A 39 -18.52 -16.31 -3.38
N ASP A 40 -18.01 -16.59 -4.58
CA ASP A 40 -17.57 -17.93 -4.98
C ASP A 40 -16.02 -18.07 -4.97
N THR A 41 -15.50 -19.27 -5.20
CA THR A 41 -14.05 -19.54 -5.17
C THR A 41 -13.27 -18.81 -6.27
N ALA A 42 -13.87 -18.64 -7.46
CA ALA A 42 -13.23 -17.94 -8.56
C ALA A 42 -13.17 -16.42 -8.28
N ASP A 43 -14.18 -15.90 -7.59
CA ASP A 43 -14.19 -14.54 -7.09
C ASP A 43 -13.15 -14.32 -6.01
N LEU A 44 -12.93 -15.29 -5.12
CA LEU A 44 -11.87 -15.21 -4.12
C LEU A 44 -10.47 -15.13 -4.74
N GLU A 45 -10.16 -15.99 -5.71
CA GLU A 45 -8.85 -15.99 -6.37
C GLU A 45 -8.59 -14.66 -7.10
N ARG A 46 -9.58 -14.16 -7.84
CA ARG A 46 -9.46 -12.90 -8.58
C ARG A 46 -9.44 -11.68 -7.67
N ALA A 47 -10.29 -11.65 -6.64
CA ALA A 47 -10.41 -10.50 -5.75
C ALA A 47 -9.27 -10.41 -4.73
N VAL A 48 -8.70 -11.55 -4.33
CA VAL A 48 -7.69 -11.61 -3.26
C VAL A 48 -6.31 -12.00 -3.77
N ALA A 49 -6.17 -13.12 -4.48
CA ALA A 49 -4.85 -13.59 -4.88
C ALA A 49 -4.20 -12.65 -5.90
N HIS A 50 -4.96 -12.16 -6.88
CA HIS A 50 -4.43 -11.24 -7.90
C HIS A 50 -3.79 -9.96 -7.33
N PRO A 51 -4.47 -9.14 -6.51
CA PRO A 51 -3.85 -7.91 -5.99
C PRO A 51 -2.64 -8.19 -5.08
N LEU A 52 -2.67 -9.30 -4.32
CA LEU A 52 -1.53 -9.67 -3.47
C LEU A 52 -0.33 -10.14 -4.28
N MET A 53 -0.55 -10.93 -5.33
CA MET A 53 0.49 -11.33 -6.26
C MET A 53 1.05 -10.13 -7.02
N ALA A 54 0.19 -9.19 -7.42
CA ALA A 54 0.61 -7.94 -8.04
C ALA A 54 1.51 -7.11 -7.10
N ALA A 55 1.14 -6.98 -5.83
CA ALA A 55 1.93 -6.28 -4.81
C ALA A 55 3.30 -6.95 -4.60
N PHE A 56 3.32 -8.27 -4.47
CA PHE A 56 4.56 -9.02 -4.31
C PHE A 56 5.48 -8.88 -5.54
N SER A 57 4.94 -9.11 -6.74
CA SER A 57 5.70 -9.01 -8.00
C SER A 57 6.21 -7.58 -8.24
N ALA A 58 5.43 -6.56 -7.89
CA ALA A 58 5.84 -5.17 -7.96
C ALA A 58 7.06 -4.90 -7.07
N VAL A 59 6.98 -5.24 -5.78
CA VAL A 59 8.11 -5.04 -4.86
C VAL A 59 9.31 -5.86 -5.30
N GLN A 60 9.13 -7.10 -5.73
CA GLN A 60 10.22 -7.95 -6.22
C GLN A 60 10.93 -7.35 -7.45
N HIS A 61 10.17 -6.87 -8.43
CA HIS A 61 10.72 -6.24 -9.63
C HIS A 61 11.53 -4.97 -9.30
N HIS A 62 11.04 -4.17 -8.37
CA HIS A 62 11.69 -2.92 -7.97
C HIS A 62 12.75 -3.09 -6.87
N TRP A 63 12.84 -4.27 -6.24
CA TRP A 63 13.67 -4.53 -5.06
C TRP A 63 15.14 -4.13 -5.20
N PRO A 64 15.84 -4.42 -6.33
CA PRO A 64 17.22 -3.98 -6.49
C PRO A 64 17.34 -2.46 -6.43
N ALA A 65 16.48 -1.72 -7.14
CA ALA A 65 16.50 -0.26 -7.14
C ALA A 65 16.12 0.34 -5.78
N ILE A 66 15.18 -0.29 -5.05
CA ILE A 66 14.79 0.13 -3.71
C ILE A 66 15.97 -0.01 -2.73
N THR A 67 16.67 -1.13 -2.76
CA THR A 67 17.76 -1.43 -1.81
C THR A 67 19.08 -0.75 -2.17
N ASP A 68 19.39 -0.58 -3.46
CA ASP A 68 20.58 0.15 -3.93
C ASP A 68 20.52 1.65 -3.66
N ALA A 69 19.33 2.21 -3.45
CA ALA A 69 19.12 3.63 -3.17
C ALA A 69 19.55 4.08 -1.76
N ARG A 70 20.25 3.22 -0.99
CA ARG A 70 20.92 3.49 0.30
C ARG A 70 20.29 4.62 1.12
N HIS A 71 19.30 4.26 1.95
CA HIS A 71 18.47 5.16 2.75
C HIS A 71 17.28 5.85 2.06
N ARG A 72 17.19 5.77 0.72
CA ARG A 72 16.11 6.42 -0.05
C ARG A 72 15.07 5.46 -0.60
N GLY A 73 15.22 4.15 -0.36
CA GLY A 73 14.24 3.13 -0.73
C GLY A 73 12.92 3.31 0.03
N ARG A 74 11.79 3.32 -0.69
CA ARG A 74 10.46 3.55 -0.13
C ARG A 74 9.42 2.63 -0.78
N VAL A 75 8.58 2.01 0.05
CA VAL A 75 7.40 1.28 -0.41
C VAL A 75 6.20 1.77 0.39
N ILE A 76 5.14 2.20 -0.30
CA ILE A 76 3.90 2.63 0.33
C ILE A 76 2.76 1.77 -0.19
N VAL A 77 1.93 1.24 0.70
CA VAL A 77 0.61 0.75 0.34
C VAL A 77 -0.40 1.87 0.56
N LEU A 78 -1.26 2.10 -0.41
CA LEU A 78 -2.41 2.99 -0.33
C LEU A 78 -3.67 2.15 -0.49
N ALA A 79 -4.58 2.18 0.49
CA ALA A 79 -5.80 1.37 0.49
C ALA A 79 -6.97 2.12 1.17
N PRO A 80 -8.23 1.66 1.00
CA PRO A 80 -9.37 2.26 1.69
C PRO A 80 -9.32 2.00 3.20
N ALA A 81 -9.63 3.02 4.00
CA ALA A 81 -9.66 2.95 5.46
C ALA A 81 -10.78 2.04 5.97
N THR A 82 -11.93 2.05 5.33
CA THR A 82 -13.05 1.15 5.65
C THR A 82 -12.64 -0.33 5.56
N ALA A 83 -11.83 -0.69 4.56
CA ALA A 83 -11.31 -2.04 4.41
C ALA A 83 -10.27 -2.39 5.50
N ALA A 84 -9.44 -1.44 5.92
CA ALA A 84 -8.48 -1.63 7.03
C ALA A 84 -9.18 -1.78 8.39
N LEU A 85 -10.30 -1.09 8.60
CA LEU A 85 -11.08 -1.09 9.84
C LEU A 85 -12.10 -2.24 9.91
N GLY A 86 -12.30 -2.99 8.82
CA GLY A 86 -13.15 -4.18 8.82
C GLY A 86 -14.61 -3.91 8.46
N ASP A 87 -14.87 -3.26 7.32
CA ASP A 87 -16.21 -3.09 6.76
C ASP A 87 -16.90 -4.47 6.55
N PRO A 88 -17.97 -4.77 7.30
CA PRO A 88 -18.65 -6.06 7.24
C PRO A 88 -19.34 -6.30 5.89
N LEU A 89 -19.60 -5.25 5.11
CA LEU A 89 -20.19 -5.35 3.78
C LEU A 89 -19.14 -5.64 2.70
N ARG A 90 -17.84 -5.53 3.02
CA ARG A 90 -16.73 -5.67 2.08
C ARG A 90 -15.64 -6.63 2.57
N PRO A 91 -15.98 -7.90 2.87
CA PRO A 91 -15.05 -8.84 3.49
C PRO A 91 -13.83 -9.18 2.61
N LEU A 92 -13.98 -9.18 1.28
CA LEU A 92 -12.85 -9.42 0.37
C LEU A 92 -11.84 -8.27 0.40
N ASP A 93 -12.33 -7.03 0.41
CA ASP A 93 -11.45 -5.86 0.49
C ASP A 93 -10.75 -5.79 1.85
N CYS A 94 -11.45 -6.21 2.92
CA CYS A 94 -10.86 -6.38 4.24
C CYS A 94 -9.76 -7.45 4.25
N ALA A 95 -9.98 -8.59 3.60
CA ALA A 95 -9.00 -9.66 3.51
C ALA A 95 -7.73 -9.20 2.76
N VAL A 96 -7.90 -8.51 1.62
CA VAL A 96 -6.77 -7.95 0.86
C VAL A 96 -6.03 -6.91 1.68
N THR A 97 -6.74 -5.97 2.30
CA THR A 97 -6.12 -4.88 3.05
C THR A 97 -5.38 -5.40 4.28
N GLY A 98 -5.95 -6.37 5.01
CA GLY A 98 -5.28 -7.06 6.10
C GLY A 98 -4.01 -7.79 5.66
N ALA A 99 -4.05 -8.46 4.50
CA ALA A 99 -2.88 -9.11 3.93
C ALA A 99 -1.81 -8.09 3.48
N LEU A 100 -2.21 -6.95 2.89
CA LEU A 100 -1.29 -5.86 2.52
C LEU A 100 -0.63 -5.22 3.74
N ILE A 101 -1.35 -5.08 4.86
CA ILE A 101 -0.80 -4.64 6.16
C ILE A 101 0.28 -5.62 6.66
N SER A 102 0.01 -6.92 6.60
CA SER A 102 1.00 -7.92 7.00
C SER A 102 2.22 -7.92 6.07
N PHE A 103 1.98 -7.78 4.77
CA PHE A 103 3.01 -7.69 3.74
C PHE A 103 3.91 -6.47 3.94
N ILE A 104 3.35 -5.28 4.10
CA ILE A 104 4.14 -4.05 4.23
C ILE A 104 4.97 -4.03 5.51
N ARG A 105 4.48 -4.65 6.59
CA ARG A 105 5.24 -4.84 7.83
C ARG A 105 6.45 -5.75 7.61
N SER A 106 6.29 -6.81 6.82
CA SER A 106 7.39 -7.70 6.43
C SER A 106 8.42 -6.96 5.55
N VAL A 107 7.95 -6.18 4.58
CA VAL A 107 8.81 -5.32 3.74
C VAL A 107 9.55 -4.27 4.57
N ALA A 108 8.89 -3.67 5.57
CA ALA A 108 9.50 -2.68 6.47
C ALA A 108 10.67 -3.26 7.27
N ILE A 109 10.50 -4.47 7.83
CA ILE A 109 11.56 -5.18 8.57
C ILE A 109 12.77 -5.42 7.68
N GLU A 110 12.54 -5.87 6.45
CA GLU A 110 13.63 -6.14 5.51
C GLU A 110 14.30 -4.83 5.06
N LEU A 111 13.52 -3.81 4.66
CA LEU A 111 14.05 -2.53 4.21
C LEU A 111 14.83 -1.77 5.28
N GLN A 112 14.54 -1.98 6.56
CA GLN A 112 15.30 -1.40 7.65
C GLN A 112 16.79 -1.78 7.57
N ARG A 113 17.11 -3.00 7.10
CA ARG A 113 18.49 -3.47 6.90
C ARG A 113 19.23 -2.69 5.80
N HIS A 114 18.48 -2.06 4.91
CA HIS A 114 18.96 -1.25 3.78
C HIS A 114 18.79 0.26 4.02
N GLY A 115 18.33 0.65 5.22
CA GLY A 115 18.01 2.02 5.58
C GLY A 115 16.77 2.61 4.90
N GLY A 116 15.99 1.78 4.18
CA GLY A 116 14.73 2.18 3.56
C GLY A 116 13.56 2.17 4.56
N ALA A 117 12.37 2.50 4.06
CA ALA A 117 11.14 2.49 4.84
C ALA A 117 9.96 1.95 4.05
N ALA A 118 9.03 1.30 4.75
CA ALA A 118 7.78 0.84 4.16
C ALA A 118 6.60 1.18 5.08
N ASN A 119 5.50 1.74 4.55
CA ASN A 119 4.35 2.14 5.36
C ASN A 119 3.03 1.89 4.62
N ALA A 120 1.93 1.79 5.35
CA ALA A 120 0.59 1.81 4.80
C ALA A 120 -0.10 3.15 5.10
N VAL A 121 -0.79 3.66 4.09
CA VAL A 121 -1.66 4.84 4.17
C VAL A 121 -3.08 4.40 3.83
N PHE A 122 -4.02 4.76 4.68
CA PHE A 122 -5.43 4.45 4.53
C PHE A 122 -6.23 5.72 4.29
N HIS A 123 -6.88 5.82 3.14
CA HIS A 123 -7.69 6.97 2.75
C HIS A 123 -9.18 6.67 2.89
N ASP A 124 -10.02 7.69 3.02
CA ASP A 124 -11.47 7.51 2.98
C ASP A 124 -11.96 7.35 1.53
N ALA A 125 -12.36 8.43 0.86
CA ALA A 125 -13.00 8.34 -0.44
C ALA A 125 -12.02 8.40 -1.62
N ASP A 126 -11.13 9.41 -1.69
CA ASP A 126 -10.26 9.59 -2.85
C ASP A 126 -8.75 9.44 -2.51
N PRO A 127 -8.04 8.47 -3.12
CA PRO A 127 -6.60 8.31 -2.94
C PRO A 127 -5.76 9.50 -3.44
N ASN A 128 -6.34 10.41 -4.22
CA ASN A 128 -5.68 11.58 -4.76
C ASN A 128 -5.98 12.87 -3.99
N GLU A 129 -6.71 12.78 -2.86
CA GLU A 129 -6.95 13.95 -2.03
C GLU A 129 -5.62 14.64 -1.65
N PRO A 130 -5.59 15.98 -1.57
CA PRO A 130 -4.37 16.72 -1.28
C PRO A 130 -3.65 16.22 -0.02
N ALA A 131 -4.41 15.90 1.04
CA ALA A 131 -3.85 15.39 2.29
C ALA A 131 -3.15 14.02 2.12
N VAL A 132 -3.71 13.12 1.31
CA VAL A 132 -3.10 11.82 0.99
C VAL A 132 -1.82 12.02 0.18
N THR A 133 -1.87 12.91 -0.81
CA THR A 133 -0.71 13.25 -1.65
C THR A 133 0.43 13.86 -0.83
N GLU A 134 0.13 14.80 0.07
CA GLU A 134 1.09 15.42 0.98
C GLU A 134 1.68 14.40 1.97
N LEU A 135 0.86 13.48 2.48
CA LEU A 135 1.32 12.41 3.35
C LEU A 135 2.27 11.45 2.61
N ILE A 136 1.94 11.05 1.38
CA ILE A 136 2.85 10.25 0.53
C ILE A 136 4.15 11.01 0.29
N ALA A 137 4.09 12.31 -0.01
CA ALA A 137 5.28 13.13 -0.19
C ALA A 137 6.15 13.18 1.08
N ALA A 138 5.54 13.28 2.26
CA ALA A 138 6.24 13.24 3.53
C ALA A 138 6.91 11.88 3.78
N LEU A 139 6.20 10.77 3.55
CA LEU A 139 6.72 9.41 3.75
C LEU A 139 7.78 9.02 2.72
N THR A 140 7.75 9.62 1.52
CA THR A 140 8.76 9.40 0.46
C THR A 140 9.92 10.40 0.51
N ALA A 141 9.92 11.33 1.46
CA ALA A 141 11.02 12.27 1.63
C ALA A 141 12.31 11.54 2.04
N GLU A 142 13.45 12.13 1.67
CA GLU A 142 14.78 11.56 1.91
C GLU A 142 15.03 11.25 3.40
N HIS A 143 14.55 12.11 4.30
CA HIS A 143 14.75 11.98 5.75
C HIS A 143 13.69 11.14 6.47
N ALA A 144 12.71 10.59 5.74
CA ALA A 144 11.59 9.84 6.33
C ALA A 144 11.90 8.37 6.65
N ALA A 145 13.16 7.92 6.48
CA ALA A 145 13.54 6.53 6.70
C ALA A 145 13.23 5.99 8.12
N ALA A 146 13.18 6.88 9.12
CA ALA A 146 12.83 6.52 10.49
C ALA A 146 11.33 6.19 10.66
N VAL A 147 10.47 6.64 9.75
CA VAL A 147 9.04 6.34 9.74
C VAL A 147 8.84 5.10 8.88
N THR A 148 8.82 3.93 9.51
CA THR A 148 8.68 2.64 8.84
C THR A 148 7.78 1.70 9.65
N GLY A 149 7.13 0.77 8.97
CA GLY A 149 6.16 -0.18 9.55
C GLY A 149 4.88 0.48 10.07
N GLN A 150 4.59 1.72 9.68
CA GLN A 150 3.42 2.45 10.19
C GLN A 150 2.15 2.14 9.39
N GLU A 151 1.03 2.25 10.10
CA GLU A 151 -0.34 2.22 9.58
C GLU A 151 -0.95 3.60 9.84
N ILE A 152 -1.11 4.41 8.79
CA ILE A 152 -1.45 5.82 8.92
C ILE A 152 -2.81 6.08 8.26
N TYR A 153 -3.75 6.64 9.01
CA TYR A 153 -5.10 6.90 8.53
C TYR A 153 -5.26 8.38 8.15
N ALA A 154 -5.46 8.64 6.87
CA ALA A 154 -5.92 9.91 6.31
C ALA A 154 -7.43 9.82 6.06
N ALA A 155 -8.20 9.65 7.13
CA ALA A 155 -9.62 9.30 7.09
C ALA A 155 -10.51 10.15 8.04
N ASN A 156 -10.07 11.38 8.36
CA ASN A 156 -10.82 12.34 9.19
C ASN A 156 -11.30 11.86 10.58
N GLY A 157 -10.74 10.77 11.10
CA GLY A 157 -11.06 10.28 12.45
C GLY A 157 -12.30 9.40 12.57
N THR A 158 -13.00 9.13 11.47
CA THR A 158 -14.18 8.26 11.48
C THR A 158 -13.78 6.83 11.83
N ASP A 159 -14.42 6.22 12.84
CA ASP A 159 -14.24 4.82 13.23
C ASP A 159 -12.80 4.35 13.56
N LEU A 160 -11.87 5.27 13.87
CA LEU A 160 -10.50 4.94 14.33
C LEU A 160 -10.44 4.35 15.76
N GLY A 161 -11.59 4.04 16.35
CA GLY A 161 -11.71 3.65 17.74
C GLY A 161 -11.44 2.17 17.97
N ARG A 162 -10.59 1.86 18.96
CA ARG A 162 -10.73 0.59 19.69
C ARG A 162 -12.15 0.55 20.26
N LEU A 163 -12.95 -0.42 19.86
CA LEU A 163 -14.26 -0.66 20.50
C LEU A 163 -14.11 -0.97 22.01
N HIS A 164 -12.91 -1.33 22.49
CA HIS A 164 -12.57 -1.43 23.91
C HIS A 164 -11.10 -1.02 24.19
N PRO A 165 -10.85 -0.01 25.07
CA PRO A 165 -9.53 0.30 25.60
C PRO A 165 -8.90 -0.86 26.38
#